data_AF-A0AA45R2H7-F1
#
_entry.id   AF-A0AA45R2H7-F1
#
_cell.length_a   1.000
_cell.length_b   1.000
_cell.length_c   1.000
_cell.angle_alpha   90.00
_cell.angle_beta   90.00
_cell.angle_gamma   90.00
#
_symmetry.space_group_name_H-M   'P 1'
#
loop_
_entity.id
_entity.type
_entity.pdbx_description
1 polymer ?
#
loop_
_entity_poly.entity_id
_entity_poly.type
_entity_poly.pdbx_seq_one_letter_code
_entity_poly.pdbx_strand_id
1 'polypeptide(L)' 'MFVSGDGFPAGERVVITFHGVAVGDGVVDGAGRFERVAVKVPGSLRGVGVQVFIDAGVGPVHARAPFVLTR' A
#
# COMPACT_ATOMS: atom_id res chain seq x y z
N MET A 1 6.50 -6.94 4.36
CA MET A 1 7.27 -5.90 3.65
C MET A 1 6.89 -4.54 4.23
N PHE A 2 7.60 -3.48 3.87
CA PHE A 2 7.25 -2.12 4.26
C PHE A 2 6.85 -1.30 3.03
N VAL A 3 5.86 -0.42 3.21
CA VAL A 3 5.38 0.50 2.18
C VAL A 3 5.49 1.92 2.74
N SER A 4 5.99 2.82 1.90
CA SER A 4 6.00 4.25 2.13
C SER A 4 5.42 4.95 0.91
N GLY A 5 4.93 6.17 1.11
CA GLY A 5 4.43 7.00 0.03
C GLY A 5 4.34 8.46 0.43
N ASP A 6 4.22 9.32 -0.58
CA ASP A 6 4.12 10.77 -0.46
C ASP A 6 2.99 11.33 -1.34
N GLY A 7 2.63 12.59 -1.12
CA GLY A 7 1.57 13.29 -1.86
C GLY A 7 0.15 13.04 -1.34
N PHE A 8 0.01 12.48 -0.12
CA PHE A 8 -1.29 12.25 0.50
C PHE A 8 -1.71 13.42 1.40
N PRO A 9 -3.03 13.61 1.65
CA PRO A 9 -3.49 14.67 2.56
C PRO A 9 -2.98 14.43 3.98
N ALA A 10 -2.38 15.45 4.59
CA ALA A 10 -1.81 15.37 5.94
C ALA A 10 -2.87 15.05 7.01
N GLY A 11 -2.49 14.22 7.99
CA GLY A 11 -3.34 13.81 9.10
C GLY A 11 -4.37 12.71 8.76
N GLU A 12 -4.50 12.35 7.49
CA GLU A 12 -5.44 11.31 7.06
C GLU A 12 -4.89 9.90 7.28
N ARG A 13 -5.80 8.93 7.36
CA ARG A 13 -5.46 7.51 7.41
C ARG A 13 -5.46 6.91 6.01
N VAL A 14 -4.28 6.53 5.52
CA VAL A 14 -4.14 5.79 4.27
C VAL A 14 -4.40 4.30 4.49
N VAL A 15 -5.21 3.70 3.62
CA VAL A 15 -5.44 2.25 3.61
C VAL A 15 -4.66 1.64 2.46
N ILE A 16 -3.90 0.59 2.75
CA ILE A 16 -3.10 -0.13 1.78
C ILE A 16 -3.80 -1.44 1.45
N THR A 17 -3.97 -1.71 0.16
CA THR A 17 -4.63 -2.93 -0.32
C THR A 17 -3.76 -3.68 -1.33
N PHE A 18 -3.95 -5.00 -1.41
CA PHE A 18 -3.56 -5.81 -2.56
C PHE A 18 -4.81 -6.31 -3.25
N HIS A 19 -5.01 -5.96 -4.53
CA HIS A 19 -6.21 -6.31 -5.30
C HIS A 19 -7.52 -6.00 -4.53
N GLY A 20 -7.57 -4.86 -3.85
CA GLY A 20 -8.73 -4.42 -3.05
C GLY A 20 -8.86 -5.04 -1.65
N VAL A 21 -8.00 -5.98 -1.26
CA VAL A 21 -7.96 -6.53 0.10
C VAL A 21 -7.06 -5.69 0.98
N ALA A 22 -7.59 -5.10 2.05
CA ALA A 22 -6.82 -4.31 3.01
C ALA A 22 -5.78 -5.17 3.75
N VAL A 23 -4.53 -4.68 3.77
CA VAL A 23 -3.37 -5.42 4.30
C VAL A 23 -2.50 -4.61 5.25
N GLY A 24 -2.83 -3.34 5.42
CA GLY A 24 -2.22 -2.43 6.38
C GLY A 24 -2.77 -1.03 6.19
N ASP A 25 -2.37 -0.15 7.09
CA ASP A 25 -2.75 1.25 7.10
C ASP A 25 -1.71 2.08 7.83
N GLY A 26 -1.71 3.38 7.57
CA GLY A 26 -0.82 4.34 8.22
C GLY A 26 -1.47 5.71 8.34
N VAL A 27 -0.89 6.56 9.20
CA VAL A 27 -1.28 7.98 9.29
C VAL A 27 -0.29 8.80 8.49
N VAL A 28 -0.82 9.72 7.69
CA VAL A 28 -0.03 10.64 6.87
C VAL A 28 0.45 11.80 7.76
N ASP A 29 1.74 12.06 7.74
CA ASP A 29 2.37 13.13 8.50
C ASP A 29 2.05 14.53 7.94
N GLY A 30 2.54 15.58 8.61
CA GLY A 30 2.35 16.97 8.18
C GLY A 30 2.98 17.32 6.83
N ALA A 31 3.87 16.49 6.30
CA ALA A 31 4.52 16.66 5.00
C ALA A 31 3.81 15.88 3.88
N GLY A 32 2.68 15.21 4.19
CA GLY A 32 1.95 14.40 3.23
C GLY A 32 2.56 13.03 2.98
N ARG A 33 3.37 12.52 3.92
CA ARG A 33 4.06 11.23 3.81
C ARG A 33 3.54 10.22 4.81
N PHE A 34 3.55 8.95 4.45
CA PHE A 34 3.47 7.84 5.39
C PHE A 34 4.70 6.96 5.20
N GLU A 35 5.29 6.49 6.29
CA GLU A 35 6.55 5.75 6.24
C GLU A 35 6.46 4.40 6.93
N ARG A 36 7.11 3.41 6.32
CA ARG A 36 7.38 2.09 6.90
C ARG A 36 6.13 1.37 7.42
N VAL A 37 5.00 1.49 6.72
CA VAL A 37 3.79 0.73 7.05
C VAL A 37 4.06 -0.75 6.79
N ALA A 38 3.96 -1.57 7.82
CA ALA A 38 4.12 -3.01 7.71
C ALA A 38 2.90 -3.62 7.01
N VAL A 39 3.12 -4.32 5.91
CA VAL A 39 2.07 -5.06 5.20
C VAL A 39 2.43 -6.52 5.00
N LYS A 40 1.40 -7.36 5.03
CA LYS A 40 1.50 -8.79 4.76
C LYS A 40 0.82 -9.12 3.44
N VAL A 41 1.57 -9.69 2.50
CA VAL A 41 0.99 -10.18 1.24
C VAL A 41 0.06 -11.36 1.57
N PRO A 42 -1.23 -11.31 1.17
CA PRO A 42 -2.17 -12.39 1.40
C PRO A 42 -1.68 -13.70 0.78
N GLY A 43 -1.79 -14.79 1.53
CA GLY A 43 -1.41 -16.12 1.05
C GLY A 43 -2.26 -16.64 -0.10
N SER A 44 -3.36 -15.98 -0.46
CA SER A 44 -4.15 -16.29 -1.66
C SER A 44 -3.51 -15.77 -2.95
N LEU A 45 -2.61 -14.77 -2.88
CA LEU A 45 -1.88 -14.23 -4.02
C LEU A 45 -0.64 -15.06 -4.38
N ARG A 46 -0.67 -16.37 -4.09
CA ARG A 46 0.48 -17.27 -4.28
C ARG A 46 0.63 -17.65 -5.76
N GLY A 47 1.57 -17.00 -6.42
CA GLY A 47 2.15 -17.43 -7.69
C GLY A 47 3.48 -16.71 -7.90
N VAL A 48 4.58 -17.47 -7.98
CA VAL A 48 5.88 -16.89 -8.34
C VAL A 48 5.79 -16.36 -9.77
N GLY A 49 6.21 -15.11 -9.98
CA GLY A 49 6.15 -14.48 -11.31
C GLY A 49 4.80 -13.84 -11.66
N VAL A 50 3.81 -13.87 -10.77
CA VAL A 50 2.57 -13.10 -10.94
C VAL A 50 2.85 -11.63 -10.65
N GLN A 51 2.44 -10.75 -11.58
CA GLN A 51 2.42 -9.31 -11.35
C GLN A 51 1.26 -8.95 -10.42
N VAL A 52 1.58 -8.27 -9.33
CA VAL A 52 0.63 -7.84 -8.30
C VAL A 52 0.65 -6.32 -8.21
N PHE A 53 -0.50 -5.73 -7.90
CA PHE A 53 -0.61 -4.30 -7.63
C PHE A 53 -0.81 -4.05 -6.15
N ILE A 54 -0.07 -3.08 -5.62
CA ILE A 54 -0.36 -2.45 -4.35
C ILE A 54 -1.06 -1.13 -4.61
N ASP A 55 -2.15 -0.88 -3.89
CA ASP A 55 -2.89 0.36 -3.92
C ASP A 55 -2.84 1.01 -2.54
N ALA A 56 -2.63 2.33 -2.49
CA ALA A 56 -2.73 3.14 -1.28
C ALA A 56 -3.75 4.26 -1.54
N GLY A 57 -4.72 4.45 -0.64
CA GLY A 57 -5.81 5.40 -0.88
C GLY A 57 -6.32 6.14 0.36
N VAL A 58 -6.73 7.39 0.14
CA VAL A 58 -7.44 8.30 1.06
C VAL A 58 -8.48 9.09 0.26
N GLY A 59 -9.76 8.80 0.45
CA GLY A 59 -10.83 9.50 -0.29
C GLY A 59 -10.60 9.46 -1.82
N PRO A 60 -10.51 10.62 -2.51
CA PRO A 60 -10.24 10.67 -3.95
C PRO A 60 -8.76 10.41 -4.32
N VAL A 61 -7.83 10.51 -3.37
CA VAL A 61 -6.38 10.37 -3.61
C VAL A 61 -6.01 8.90 -3.57
N HIS A 62 -5.38 8.42 -4.64
CA HIS A 62 -4.93 7.03 -4.76
C HIS A 62 -3.59 6.94 -5.48
N ALA A 63 -2.75 6.01 -5.04
CA ALA A 63 -1.51 5.64 -5.70
C ALA A 63 -1.47 4.14 -5.94
N ARG A 64 -0.88 3.73 -7.06
CA ARG A 64 -0.74 2.32 -7.46
C ARG A 64 0.69 2.03 -7.90
N ALA A 65 1.25 0.93 -7.43
CA ALA A 65 2.55 0.44 -7.88
C ALA A 65 2.51 -1.05 -8.22
N PRO A 66 3.08 -1.48 -9.37
CA PRO A 66 3.24 -2.89 -9.69
C PRO A 66 4.48 -3.47 -9.01
N PHE A 67 4.43 -4.76 -8.65
CA PHE A 67 5.60 -5.54 -8.26
C PHE A 67 5.42 -7.01 -8.64
N VAL A 68 6.51 -7.76 -8.65
CA VAL A 68 6.50 -9.21 -8.93
C VAL A 68 6.83 -9.94 -7.63
N LEU A 69 6.05 -10.97 -7.32
CA LEU A 69 6.39 -11.88 -6.22
C LEU A 69 7.52 -12.81 -6.67
N THR A 70 8.71 -12.54 -6.15
CA THR A 70 9.86 -13.44 -6.22
C THR A 70 9.91 -14.31 -4.96
N ARG A 71 10.32 -15.56 -5.12
CA ARG A 71 10.40 -16.54 -4.03
C ARG A 71 11.54 -16.22 -3.07
#